data_AF-A0A6J4IUR5-F1
#
_entry.id   AF-A0A6J4IUR5-F1
#
_cell.length_a   1.000
_cell.length_b   1.000
_cell.length_c   1.000
_cell.angle_alpha   90.00
_cell.angle_beta   90.00
_cell.angle_gamma   90.00
#
_symmetry.space_group_name_H-M   'P 1'
#
loop_
_entity.id
_entity.type
_entity.pdbx_description
1 polymer ?
#
loop_
_entity_poly.entity_id
_entity_poly.type
_entity_poly.pdbx_seq_one_letter_code
_entity_poly.pdbx_strand_id
1 'polypeptide(L)' 'MLIFGVRSYATPVATLSYLCDRCGQHAAHQLVKQVRKVTLFFVPVLPVSTKYTDTCTYCGREIKVDRDRAEAAVRT' A
#
# COMPACT_ATOMS: atom_id res chain seq x y z
N MET A 1 -9.86 -6.29 32.10
CA MET A 1 -10.09 -7.05 30.85
C MET A 1 -9.32 -6.35 29.74
N LEU A 2 -8.23 -6.91 29.22
CA LEU A 2 -7.45 -6.30 28.11
C LEU A 2 -7.95 -6.89 26.78
N ILE A 3 -8.36 -6.04 25.84
CA ILE A 3 -8.80 -6.48 24.50
C ILE A 3 -7.67 -6.18 23.51
N PHE A 4 -7.15 -7.22 22.88
CA PHE A 4 -6.15 -7.13 21.82
C PHE A 4 -6.78 -7.38 20.46
N GLY A 5 -6.36 -6.60 19.46
CA GLY A 5 -6.80 -6.76 18.07
C GLY A 5 -5.73 -6.31 17.09
N VAL A 6 -5.89 -6.68 15.82
CA VAL A 6 -5.07 -6.19 14.71
C VAL A 6 -5.96 -5.45 13.71
N ARG A 7 -5.54 -4.25 13.31
CA ARG A 7 -6.27 -3.44 12.34
C ARG A 7 -5.37 -3.10 11.17
N SER A 8 -5.82 -3.40 9.96
CA SER A 8 -5.14 -3.04 8.71
C SER A 8 -5.74 -1.76 8.14
N TYR A 9 -4.88 -0.81 7.81
CA TYR A 9 -5.23 0.44 7.14
C TYR A 9 -4.63 0.40 5.74
N ALA A 10 -5.44 0.54 4.70
CA ALA A 10 -4.98 0.70 3.33
C ALA A 10 -5.17 2.17 2.92
N THR A 11 -4.07 2.85 2.62
CA THR A 11 -4.08 4.27 2.22
C THR A 11 -3.38 4.41 0.86
N PRO A 12 -4.05 4.97 -0.16
CA PRO A 12 -3.37 5.32 -1.41
C PRO A 12 -2.32 6.40 -1.11
N VAL A 13 -1.08 6.17 -1.52
CA VAL A 13 0.07 7.06 -1.28
C VAL A 13 0.31 7.95 -2.48
N ALA A 14 0.29 7.37 -3.68
CA ALA A 14 0.52 8.08 -4.92
C ALA A 14 -0.17 7.34 -6.07
N THR A 15 -0.49 8.09 -7.13
CA THR A 15 -0.92 7.51 -8.41
C THR A 15 0.11 7.90 -9.44
N LEU A 16 0.81 6.92 -10.01
CA LEU A 16 1.82 7.14 -11.05
C LEU A 16 1.34 6.57 -12.37
N SER A 17 1.52 7.27 -13.48
CA SER A 17 1.24 6.70 -14.81
C SER A 17 2.53 6.12 -15.41
N TYR A 18 2.59 4.79 -15.56
CA TYR A 18 3.71 4.13 -16.23
C TYR A 18 3.23 3.00 -17.12
N LEU A 19 4.10 2.52 -18.01
CA LEU A 19 3.78 1.41 -18.90
C LEU A 19 3.65 0.12 -18.08
N CYS A 20 2.44 -0.46 -18.03
CA CYS A 20 2.26 -1.68 -17.28
C CYS A 20 2.92 -2.87 -18.02
N ASP A 21 3.85 -3.58 -17.37
CA ASP A 21 4.49 -4.78 -17.96
C ASP A 21 3.49 -5.89 -18.34
N ARG A 22 2.27 -5.84 -17.81
CA ARG A 22 1.24 -6.86 -18.07
C ARG A 22 0.37 -6.54 -19.28
N CYS A 23 -0.13 -5.30 -19.38
CA CYS A 23 -1.05 -4.91 -20.46
C CYS A 23 -0.38 -4.08 -21.55
N GLY A 24 0.89 -3.67 -21.38
CA GLY A 24 1.63 -2.87 -22.36
C GLY A 24 1.05 -1.46 -22.57
N GLN A 25 0.12 -1.03 -21.73
CA GLN A 25 -0.59 0.25 -21.86
C GLN A 25 -0.09 1.24 -20.80
N HIS A 26 -0.04 2.51 -21.16
CA HIS A 26 0.16 3.60 -20.21
C HIS A 26 -1.08 3.70 -19.31
N ALA A 27 -0.97 3.14 -18.12
CA ALA A 27 -2.06 3.10 -17.15
C ALA A 27 -1.64 3.81 -15.87
N ALA A 28 -2.62 4.37 -15.17
CA ALA A 28 -2.41 4.85 -13.82
C ALA A 28 -2.24 3.64 -12.88
N HIS A 29 -1.22 3.71 -12.04
CA HIS A 29 -0.82 2.71 -11.09
C HIS A 29 -0.99 3.31 -9.70
N GLN A 30 -1.90 2.74 -8.92
CA GLN A 30 -2.22 3.18 -7.57
C GLN A 30 -1.31 2.48 -6.58
N LEU A 31 -0.38 3.24 -6.00
CA LEU A 31 0.45 2.79 -4.92
C LEU A 31 -0.33 2.87 -3.61
N VAL A 32 -0.73 1.74 -3.07
CA VAL A 32 -1.45 1.61 -1.80
C VAL A 32 -0.49 1.14 -0.71
N LYS A 33 -0.42 1.90 0.38
CA LYS A 33 0.30 1.53 1.59
C LYS A 33 -0.66 0.85 2.55
N GLN A 34 -0.39 -0.40 2.87
CA GLN A 34 -1.10 -1.18 3.85
C GLN A 34 -0.30 -1.22 5.17
N VAL A 35 -0.81 -0.54 6.19
CA VAL A 35 -0.22 -0.52 7.54
C VAL A 35 -1.06 -1.37 8.46
N ARG A 36 -0.49 -2.43 9.02
CA ARG A 36 -1.11 -3.20 10.10
C ARG A 36 -0.67 -2.64 11.43
N LYS A 37 -1.63 -2.29 12.30
CA LYS A 37 -1.40 -1.80 13.66
C LYS A 37 -2.03 -2.75 14.67
N VAL A 38 -1.32 -3.01 15.77
CA VAL A 38 -1.90 -3.68 16.94
C VAL A 38 -2.69 -2.65 17.73
N THR A 39 -3.91 -3.03 18.09
CA THR A 39 -4.83 -2.24 18.89
C THR A 39 -4.96 -2.83 20.28
N LEU A 40 -4.80 -2.01 21.30
CA LEU A 40 -5.12 -2.33 22.69
C LEU A 40 -6.33 -1.47 23.08
N PHE A 41 -7.45 -2.09 23.48
CA PHE A 41 -8.72 -1.39 23.71
C PHE A 41 -9.14 -0.48 22.55
N PHE A 42 -9.02 -0.97 21.31
CA PHE A 42 -9.32 -0.21 20.09
C PHE A 42 -8.40 0.99 19.81
N VAL A 43 -7.47 1.33 20.71
CA VAL A 43 -6.45 2.34 20.48
C VAL A 43 -5.28 1.70 19.70
N PRO A 44 -4.96 2.14 18.47
CA PRO A 44 -3.82 1.64 17.73
C PRO A 44 -2.51 2.13 18.36
N VAL A 45 -1.79 1.23 19.05
CA VAL A 45 -0.58 1.59 19.82
C VAL A 45 0.70 1.40 19.02
N LEU A 46 0.81 0.34 18.21
CA LEU A 46 2.06 -0.01 17.53
C LEU A 46 1.83 -0.52 16.10
N PRO A 47 2.52 0.01 15.08
CA PRO A 47 2.53 -0.56 13.73
C PRO A 47 3.39 -1.83 13.68
N VAL A 48 2.82 -2.93 13.17
CA VAL A 48 3.50 -4.23 13.06
C VAL A 48 4.11 -4.47 11.69
N SER A 49 3.41 -4.06 10.62
CA SER A 49 3.91 -4.25 9.26
C SER A 49 3.40 -3.17 8.32
N THR A 50 4.29 -2.58 7.52
CA THR A 50 3.95 -1.73 6.39
C THR A 50 4.22 -2.49 5.10
N LYS A 51 3.23 -2.59 4.23
CA LYS A 51 3.36 -3.18 2.89
C LYS A 51 2.98 -2.13 1.86
N TYR A 52 3.62 -2.17 0.71
CA TYR A 52 3.26 -1.32 -0.43
C TYR A 52 2.81 -2.23 -1.56
N THR A 53 1.66 -1.91 -2.15
CA THR A 53 1.10 -2.63 -3.27
C THR A 53 0.86 -1.63 -4.38
N ASP A 54 1.30 -1.95 -5.58
CA ASP A 54 0.97 -1.21 -6.77
C ASP A 54 -0.16 -1.90 -7.51
N THR A 55 -1.27 -1.20 -7.70
CA THR A 55 -2.45 -1.68 -8.41
C THR A 55 -2.63 -0.91 -9.71
N CYS A 56 -2.53 -1.62 -10.85
CA CYS A 56 -2.85 -1.05 -12.16
C CYS A 56 -4.35 -0.79 -12.30
N THR A 57 -4.77 0.44 -12.58
CA THR A 57 -6.20 0.78 -12.75
C THR A 57 -6.79 0.26 -14.06
N TYR A 58 -5.95 -0.16 -15.02
CA TYR A 58 -6.42 -0.69 -16.30
C TYR A 58 -6.64 -2.21 -16.28
N CYS A 59 -5.65 -2.97 -15.78
CA CYS A 59 -5.70 -4.44 -15.78
C CYS A 59 -5.91 -5.06 -14.40
N GLY A 60 -6.05 -4.26 -13.34
CA GLY A 60 -6.25 -4.74 -11.97
C GLY A 60 -5.07 -5.54 -11.40
N ARG A 61 -3.87 -5.43 -11.98
CA ARG A 61 -2.69 -6.16 -11.49
C ARG A 61 -2.22 -5.54 -10.20
N GLU A 62 -2.14 -6.35 -9.15
CA GLU A 62 -1.53 -6.00 -7.88
C GLU A 62 -0.11 -6.59 -7.79
N ILE A 63 0.88 -5.74 -7.56
CA ILE A 63 2.27 -6.15 -7.36
C ILE A 63 2.72 -5.63 -5.99
N LYS A 64 3.35 -6.49 -5.18
CA LYS A 64 3.99 -6.03 -3.95
C LYS A 64 5.24 -5.23 -4.33
N VAL A 65 5.29 -3.98 -3.91
CA VAL A 65 6.41 -3.08 -4.14
C VAL A 65 7.19 -2.95 -2.85
N ASP A 66 8.52 -2.96 -2.97
CA ASP A 66 9.40 -2.74 -1.83
C ASP A 66 9.31 -1.28 -1.35
N ARG A 67 9.60 -1.03 -0.07
CA ARG A 67 9.47 0.29 0.53
C ARG A 67 10.36 1.32 -0.18
N ASP A 68 11.55 0.91 -0.62
CA ASP A 68 12.50 1.80 -1.30
C ASP A 68 11.96 2.33 -2.62
N ARG A 69 11.26 1.48 -3.40
CA ARG A 69 10.62 1.91 -4.66
C ARG A 69 9.41 2.80 -4.39
N ALA A 70 8.65 2.52 -3.35
CA ALA A 70 7.52 3.35 -2.97
C ALA A 70 7.95 4.74 -2.46
N GLU A 71 9.09 4.84 -1.78
CA GLU A 71 9.65 6.14 -1.33
C GLU A 71 10.24 6.95 -2.50
N ALA A 72 10.90 6.30 -3.46
CA ALA A 72 11.38 6.97 -4.67
C ALA A 72 10.22 7.60 -5.48
N ALA A 73 9.09 6.90 -5.57
CA ALA A 73 7.86 7.36 -6.22
C ALA A 73 7.24 8.61 -5.58
N VAL A 74 7.46 8.84 -4.27
CA VAL A 74 6.87 9.97 -3.53
C VAL A 74 7.75 11.22 -3.56
N ARG A 75 9.04 11.09 -3.92
CA ARG A 75 10.00 12.19 -3.94
C ARG A 75 10.09 12.96 -5.26
N THR A 76 9.35 12.55 -6.29
CA THR A 76 9.34 13.20 -7.62
C THR A 76 8.12 14.08 -7.77
#